data_AF-A0A413WJF8-F1
#
_entry.id   AF-A0A413WJF8-F1
#
_cell.length_a   1.000
_cell.length_b   1.000
_cell.length_c   1.000
_cell.angle_alpha   90.00
_cell.angle_beta   90.00
_cell.angle_gamma   90.00
#
_symmetry.space_group_name_H-M   'P 1'
#
loop_
_entity.id
_entity.type
_entity.pdbx_description
1 polymer ?
#
loop_
_entity_poly.entity_id
_entity_poly.type
_entity_poly.pdbx_seq_one_letter_code
_entity_poly.pdbx_strand_id
1 'polypeptide(L)'
;LSFCSIECRLLAIKNTPQSDKQICYFICLPIGEHIKSKVAPFNYILIDEVQDLTELQFYFLLQQIDSTENLFVCGDLHQTINPTYFNVGRIQSLYRFVSGNDVIENKILDCNYRSSENIVNFANELSQFRRDVFSTNHEWDYIEVPQRGSTKPPYLFKGEVDNLFKHIKDKDYVYVIVVNEQNKEKLLTQFPDLESRVLTVSEAKGIENKHVITYNVFSSYIEEWRNIFLKKDYKLKLNTELYRYYFNMVYVAITRARDVLGMVEDNLYHDLERWLSEHMEIMTEFDEDALDLAKQSSSSDLLKSAVQLETNENFAQAIATYRLIQNTVLSVEASRGIARCNIKEECQRTKDYLVCGRTLVTHEEHEHAIPYLKRANDELFLLKAILSMDQEKNLSLINEELRSLVGNPLVFLNELGEPKLISRYANLMLLPTEMRFNKLLNTSEKLVKSSQKNSKIVRLKI
;
A
#
# COMPACT_ATOMS: atom_id res chain seq x y z
N LEU A 1 -14.44 -16.32 -13.66
CA LEU A 1 -13.42 -16.14 -12.60
C LEU A 1 -13.22 -14.65 -12.44
N SER A 2 -13.82 -14.09 -11.39
CA SER A 2 -13.63 -12.70 -10.99
C SER A 2 -12.16 -12.54 -10.58
N PHE A 3 -11.36 -11.83 -11.38
CA PHE A 3 -9.98 -11.54 -11.03
C PHE A 3 -10.00 -10.39 -10.02
N CYS A 4 -9.87 -10.74 -8.74
CA CYS A 4 -9.64 -9.77 -7.67
C CYS A 4 -8.33 -9.04 -8.00
N SER A 5 -8.40 -7.71 -8.09
CA SER A 5 -7.22 -6.84 -8.22
C SER A 5 -6.48 -6.85 -6.89
N ILE A 6 -5.63 -7.85 -6.69
CA ILE A 6 -4.64 -7.83 -5.62
C ILE A 6 -3.52 -6.91 -6.11
N GLU A 7 -3.43 -5.71 -5.54
CA GLU A 7 -2.34 -4.78 -5.79
C GLU A 7 -1.08 -5.28 -5.06
N CYS A 8 -0.29 -6.11 -5.73
CA CYS A 8 1.11 -6.29 -5.33
C CYS A 8 1.92 -5.11 -5.86
N ARG A 9 2.72 -4.48 -4.98
CA ARG A 9 3.71 -3.47 -5.36
C ARG A 9 4.88 -4.18 -6.05
N LEU A 10 4.72 -4.43 -7.33
CA LEU A 10 5.73 -5.00 -8.20
C LEU A 10 6.64 -3.90 -8.75
N LEU A 11 7.94 -3.97 -8.46
CA LEU A 11 8.92 -3.09 -9.10
C LEU A 11 9.65 -3.88 -10.18
N ALA A 12 9.49 -3.48 -11.44
CA ALA A 12 10.19 -4.12 -12.56
C ALA A 12 11.03 -3.11 -13.35
N ILE A 13 12.27 -3.47 -13.68
CA ILE A 13 13.22 -2.58 -14.35
C ILE A 13 13.43 -3.02 -15.79
N LYS A 14 13.17 -2.11 -16.75
CA LYS A 14 13.35 -2.34 -18.19
C LYS A 14 14.54 -1.56 -18.76
N ASN A 15 15.21 -2.14 -19.76
CA ASN A 15 16.18 -1.42 -20.59
C ASN A 15 15.48 -0.61 -21.70
N THR A 16 15.80 0.68 -21.82
CA THR A 16 15.48 1.48 -23.01
C THR A 16 16.75 1.64 -23.87
N PRO A 17 16.71 1.37 -25.19
CA PRO A 17 17.90 1.46 -26.05
C PRO A 17 18.52 2.86 -26.20
N GLN A 18 17.98 3.90 -25.55
CA GLN A 18 18.34 5.31 -25.81
C GLN A 18 18.57 6.19 -24.57
N SER A 19 18.69 5.64 -23.36
CA SER A 19 19.18 6.42 -22.22
C SER A 19 19.65 5.55 -21.07
N ASP A 20 20.70 5.98 -20.35
CA ASP A 20 21.18 5.41 -19.07
C ASP A 20 20.16 5.51 -17.91
N LYS A 21 18.86 5.46 -18.20
CA LYS A 21 17.78 5.57 -17.22
C LYS A 21 17.08 4.22 -17.08
N GLN A 22 17.24 3.62 -15.90
CA GLN A 22 16.41 2.52 -15.43
C GLN A 22 14.99 3.06 -15.20
N ILE A 23 14.00 2.46 -15.87
CA ILE A 23 12.59 2.79 -15.68
C ILE A 23 12.02 1.72 -14.74
N CYS A 24 11.57 2.14 -13.55
CA CYS A 24 10.85 1.30 -12.61
C CYS A 24 9.36 1.31 -12.98
N TYR A 25 8.81 0.16 -13.35
CA TYR A 25 7.39 -0.02 -13.54
C TYR A 25 6.77 -0.55 -12.25
N PHE A 26 5.73 0.13 -11.77
CA PHE A 26 4.71 -0.49 -10.91
C PHE A 26 3.80 -1.32 -11.80
N ILE A 27 4.01 -2.64 -11.86
CA ILE A 27 3.17 -3.47 -12.71
C ILE A 27 1.91 -3.89 -11.96
N CYS A 28 0.82 -3.14 -12.14
CA CYS A 28 -0.52 -3.64 -11.89
C CYS A 28 -0.93 -4.43 -13.14
N LEU A 29 -0.77 -5.75 -13.16
CA LEU A 29 -0.95 -6.57 -14.36
C LEU A 29 -2.44 -6.85 -14.66
N PRO A 30 -3.03 -6.27 -15.73
CA PRO A 30 -4.06 -6.97 -16.47
C PRO A 30 -3.37 -8.09 -17.28
N ILE A 31 -3.60 -9.34 -16.86
CA ILE A 31 -3.03 -10.58 -17.42
C ILE A 31 -3.26 -10.72 -18.96
N GLY A 32 -4.12 -9.90 -19.57
CA GLY A 32 -4.56 -10.04 -20.95
C GLY A 32 -3.66 -9.47 -22.06
N GLU A 33 -2.89 -8.40 -21.84
CA GLU A 33 -2.27 -7.66 -22.96
C GLU A 33 -0.80 -7.98 -23.27
N HIS A 34 -0.05 -8.55 -22.31
CA HIS A 34 1.38 -8.85 -22.50
C HIS A 34 1.69 -10.23 -23.13
N ILE A 35 0.67 -11.01 -23.51
CA ILE A 35 0.84 -12.36 -24.09
C ILE A 35 1.49 -12.33 -25.49
N LYS A 36 1.62 -11.16 -26.14
CA LYS A 36 2.08 -11.06 -27.55
C LYS A 36 3.60 -10.92 -27.74
N SER A 37 4.39 -10.73 -26.69
CA SER A 37 5.84 -10.55 -26.79
C SER A 37 6.58 -11.88 -26.55
N LYS A 38 7.42 -12.32 -27.49
CA LYS A 38 8.33 -13.48 -27.30
C LYS A 38 9.58 -13.16 -26.47
N VAL A 39 9.79 -11.90 -26.09
CA VAL A 39 10.98 -11.45 -25.36
C VAL A 39 10.55 -11.01 -23.97
N ALA A 40 11.20 -11.54 -22.94
CA ALA A 40 11.01 -11.14 -21.56
C ALA A 40 11.36 -9.64 -21.40
N PRO A 41 10.41 -8.79 -20.98
CA PRO A 41 10.61 -7.34 -21.01
C PRO A 41 11.46 -6.79 -19.86
N PHE A 42 11.75 -7.56 -18.81
CA PHE A 42 12.39 -7.03 -17.60
C PHE A 42 13.72 -7.71 -17.27
N ASN A 43 14.71 -6.91 -16.87
CA ASN A 43 16.00 -7.41 -16.42
C ASN A 43 16.00 -7.78 -14.94
N TYR A 44 15.18 -7.10 -14.14
CA TYR A 44 15.00 -7.34 -12.71
C TYR A 44 13.52 -7.27 -12.35
N ILE A 45 13.10 -8.14 -11.44
CA ILE A 45 11.77 -8.09 -10.83
C ILE A 45 11.95 -8.21 -9.31
N LEU A 46 11.42 -7.23 -8.59
CA LEU A 46 11.25 -7.28 -7.14
C LEU A 46 9.77 -7.46 -6.84
N ILE A 47 9.46 -8.56 -6.14
CA ILE A 47 8.13 -8.90 -5.67
C ILE A 47 8.08 -8.63 -4.18
N ASP A 48 7.27 -7.65 -3.78
CA ASP A 48 6.92 -7.41 -2.39
C ASP A 48 5.58 -8.10 -2.05
N GLU A 49 5.40 -8.48 -0.79
CA GLU A 49 4.21 -9.16 -0.27
C GLU A 49 3.79 -10.40 -1.09
N VAL A 50 4.75 -11.28 -1.42
CA VAL A 50 4.54 -12.45 -2.28
C VAL A 50 3.38 -13.36 -1.83
N GLN A 51 3.05 -13.35 -0.53
CA GLN A 51 1.96 -14.13 0.03
C GLN A 51 0.56 -13.70 -0.45
N ASP A 52 0.44 -12.49 -0.98
CA ASP A 52 -0.79 -12.01 -1.63
C ASP A 52 -0.91 -12.50 -3.08
N LEU A 53 0.16 -13.03 -3.68
CA LEU A 53 0.10 -13.58 -5.03
C LEU A 53 -0.47 -14.99 -5.06
N THR A 54 -1.28 -15.26 -6.07
CA THR A 54 -1.60 -16.62 -6.49
C THR A 54 -0.44 -17.24 -7.25
N GLU A 55 -0.38 -18.58 -7.27
CA GLU A 55 0.60 -19.35 -8.05
C GLU A 55 0.62 -18.96 -9.53
N LEU A 56 -0.55 -18.66 -10.12
CA LEU A 56 -0.67 -18.23 -11.51
C LEU A 56 -0.07 -16.85 -11.75
N GLN A 57 -0.28 -15.90 -10.84
CA GLN A 57 0.32 -14.56 -10.93
C GLN A 57 1.84 -14.64 -10.76
N PHE A 58 2.32 -15.44 -9.81
CA PHE A 58 3.76 -15.67 -9.63
C PHE A 58 4.38 -16.32 -10.88
N TYR A 59 3.76 -17.37 -11.41
CA TYR A 59 4.19 -18.01 -12.65
C TYR A 59 4.25 -17.03 -13.83
N PHE A 60 3.25 -16.16 -13.97
CA PHE A 60 3.24 -15.14 -15.01
C PHE A 60 4.45 -14.20 -14.89
N LEU A 61 4.78 -13.75 -13.67
CA LEU A 61 5.94 -12.88 -13.43
C LEU A 61 7.27 -13.54 -13.80
N LEU A 62 7.41 -14.85 -13.53
CA LEU A 62 8.58 -15.61 -13.96
C LEU A 62 8.76 -15.63 -15.48
N GLN A 63 7.67 -15.52 -16.26
CA GLN A 63 7.75 -15.45 -17.72
C GLN A 63 8.15 -14.05 -18.24
N GLN A 64 8.13 -13.02 -17.38
CA GLN A 64 8.43 -11.66 -17.78
C GLN A 64 9.89 -11.24 -17.49
N ILE A 65 10.67 -12.08 -16.78
CA ILE A 65 12.06 -11.79 -16.44
C ILE A 65 13.03 -12.49 -17.41
N ASP A 66 14.04 -11.76 -17.85
CA ASP A 66 15.07 -12.26 -18.78
C ASP A 66 16.01 -13.26 -18.12
N SER A 67 16.41 -12.99 -16.86
CA SER A 67 17.20 -13.91 -16.03
C SER A 67 16.54 -14.09 -14.67
N THR A 68 16.28 -15.34 -14.29
CA THR A 68 15.69 -15.71 -13.00
C THR A 68 16.63 -15.49 -11.81
N GLU A 69 17.92 -15.23 -12.04
CA GLU A 69 18.89 -14.81 -11.00
C GLU A 69 18.63 -13.38 -10.50
N ASN A 70 17.89 -12.58 -11.29
CA ASN A 70 17.57 -11.19 -10.97
C ASN A 70 16.17 -11.04 -10.34
N LEU A 71 15.61 -12.14 -9.86
CA LEU A 71 14.32 -12.18 -9.18
C LEU A 71 14.53 -12.05 -7.67
N PHE A 72 13.92 -11.04 -7.07
CA PHE A 72 13.90 -10.83 -5.63
C PHE A 72 12.48 -10.98 -5.11
N VAL A 73 12.29 -11.77 -4.07
CA VAL A 73 10.97 -12.09 -3.51
C VAL A 73 11.00 -11.84 -2.01
N CYS A 74 10.10 -10.98 -1.56
CA CYS A 74 9.91 -10.61 -0.16
C CYS A 74 8.47 -10.93 0.26
N GLY A 75 8.27 -11.27 1.53
CA GLY A 75 6.94 -11.47 2.10
C GLY A 75 7.00 -12.07 3.49
N ASP A 76 5.83 -12.12 4.14
CA ASP A 76 5.67 -12.63 5.50
C ASP A 76 4.49 -13.60 5.58
N LEU A 77 4.79 -14.85 5.90
CA LEU A 77 3.80 -15.91 6.02
C LEU A 77 2.76 -15.63 7.11
N HIS A 78 3.16 -14.96 8.19
CA HIS A 78 2.27 -14.65 9.31
C HIS A 78 1.25 -13.56 8.93
N GLN A 79 1.47 -12.87 7.80
CA GLN A 79 0.58 -11.87 7.23
C GLN A 79 -0.25 -12.37 6.04
N THR A 80 -0.36 -13.70 5.89
CA THR A 80 -1.22 -14.32 4.86
C THR A 80 -2.67 -14.36 5.36
N ILE A 81 -3.46 -13.35 5.00
CA ILE A 81 -4.89 -13.24 5.34
C ILE A 81 -5.82 -13.44 4.13
N ASN A 82 -5.28 -13.38 2.91
CA ASN A 82 -6.03 -13.69 1.71
C ASN A 82 -6.05 -15.22 1.50
N PRO A 83 -7.15 -15.80 0.98
CA PRO A 83 -7.25 -17.22 0.69
C PRO A 83 -6.49 -17.59 -0.60
N THR A 84 -5.24 -17.15 -0.72
CA THR A 84 -4.34 -17.46 -1.84
C THR A 84 -3.78 -18.88 -1.76
N TYR A 85 -4.01 -19.58 -0.63
CA TYR A 85 -3.38 -20.87 -0.29
C TYR A 85 -1.85 -20.83 -0.49
N PHE A 86 -1.26 -19.67 -0.19
CA PHE A 86 0.14 -19.41 -0.39
C PHE A 86 0.98 -20.47 0.35
N ASN A 87 1.93 -21.05 -0.37
CA ASN A 87 2.84 -22.05 0.17
C ASN A 87 4.23 -21.84 -0.42
N VAL A 88 5.22 -21.59 0.43
CA VAL A 88 6.59 -21.32 -0.01
C VAL A 88 7.14 -22.47 -0.84
N GLY A 89 6.89 -23.73 -0.45
CA GLY A 89 7.34 -24.91 -1.19
C GLY A 89 6.78 -24.97 -2.62
N ARG A 90 5.53 -24.52 -2.84
CA ARG A 90 4.95 -24.44 -4.19
C ARG A 90 5.58 -23.34 -5.03
N ILE A 91 5.82 -22.16 -4.44
CA ILE A 91 6.52 -21.05 -5.12
C ILE A 91 7.94 -21.45 -5.50
N GLN A 92 8.67 -22.08 -4.59
CA GLN A 92 10.00 -22.63 -4.86
C GLN A 92 9.97 -23.70 -5.96
N SER A 93 8.95 -24.57 -5.96
CA SER A 93 8.79 -25.59 -7.00
C SER A 93 8.52 -24.97 -8.37
N LEU A 94 7.69 -23.93 -8.45
CA LEU A 94 7.44 -23.17 -9.68
C LEU A 94 8.71 -22.47 -10.17
N TYR A 95 9.48 -21.85 -9.26
CA TYR A 95 10.76 -21.25 -9.60
C TYR A 95 11.73 -22.27 -10.19
N ARG A 96 11.91 -23.43 -9.54
CA ARG A 96 12.78 -24.51 -10.02
C ARG A 96 12.35 -25.02 -11.38
N PHE A 97 11.04 -25.19 -11.58
CA PHE A 97 10.48 -25.66 -12.84
C PHE A 97 10.76 -24.69 -14.00
N VAL A 98 10.64 -23.37 -13.79
CA VAL A 98 10.84 -22.38 -14.84
C VAL A 98 12.33 -22.06 -15.07
N SER A 99 13.11 -21.94 -13.99
CA SER A 99 14.52 -21.56 -14.07
C SER A 99 15.46 -22.71 -14.44
N GLY A 100 15.10 -23.96 -14.12
CA GLY A 100 16.02 -25.09 -14.15
C GLY A 100 17.10 -25.05 -13.06
N ASN A 101 17.02 -24.10 -12.12
CA ASN A 101 17.97 -23.91 -11.04
C ASN A 101 17.37 -24.35 -9.70
N ASP A 102 18.13 -25.13 -8.93
CA ASP A 102 17.72 -25.59 -7.60
C ASP A 102 18.16 -24.67 -6.45
N VAL A 103 19.03 -23.70 -6.73
CA VAL A 103 19.61 -22.81 -5.73
C VAL A 103 18.65 -21.64 -5.47
N ILE A 104 18.19 -21.53 -4.22
CA ILE A 104 17.38 -20.41 -3.73
C ILE A 104 18.06 -19.90 -2.46
N GLU A 105 18.52 -18.65 -2.47
CA GLU A 105 19.10 -18.02 -1.28
C GLU A 105 17.99 -17.43 -0.41
N ASN A 106 17.89 -17.91 0.82
CA ASN A 106 16.91 -17.44 1.79
C ASN A 106 17.58 -16.55 2.83
N LYS A 107 17.00 -15.38 3.09
CA LYS A 107 17.38 -14.48 4.18
C LYS A 107 16.14 -14.12 4.99
N ILE A 108 16.30 -14.09 6.30
CA ILE A 108 15.26 -13.64 7.24
C ILE A 108 15.72 -12.30 7.81
N LEU A 109 14.81 -11.32 7.82
CA LEU A 109 14.99 -10.05 8.51
C LEU A 109 14.21 -10.14 9.82
N ASP A 110 14.92 -10.38 10.92
CA ASP A 110 14.32 -10.60 12.24
C ASP A 110 14.22 -9.31 13.08
N CYS A 111 15.00 -8.27 12.75
CA CYS A 111 15.01 -7.02 13.51
C CYS A 111 13.75 -6.17 13.25
N ASN A 112 12.90 -5.98 14.28
CA ASN A 112 11.72 -5.12 14.22
C ASN A 112 12.04 -3.70 14.71
N TYR A 113 12.01 -2.74 13.78
CA TYR A 113 12.19 -1.30 14.04
C TYR A 113 10.87 -0.53 14.11
N ARG A 114 9.73 -1.21 13.90
CA ARG A 114 8.41 -0.61 13.73
C ARG A 114 7.71 -0.45 15.06
N SER A 115 7.51 -1.56 15.76
CA SER A 115 6.68 -1.65 16.97
C SER A 115 7.55 -1.60 18.22
N SER A 116 6.96 -1.21 19.34
CA SER A 116 7.66 -1.23 20.62
C SER A 116 7.96 -2.66 21.07
N GLU A 117 8.97 -2.80 21.93
CA GLU A 117 9.38 -4.08 22.50
C GLU A 117 8.21 -4.89 23.07
N ASN A 118 7.28 -4.25 23.81
CA ASN A 118 6.16 -4.96 24.42
C ASN A 118 5.19 -5.55 23.38
N ILE A 119 4.97 -4.86 22.25
CA ILE A 119 4.10 -5.34 21.17
C ILE A 119 4.79 -6.49 20.41
N VAL A 120 6.07 -6.35 20.12
CA VAL A 120 6.86 -7.39 19.45
C VAL A 120 6.92 -8.66 20.30
N ASN A 121 7.14 -8.52 21.61
CA ASN A 121 7.12 -9.65 22.53
C ASN A 121 5.75 -10.34 22.56
N PHE A 122 4.65 -9.60 22.62
CA PHE A 122 3.30 -10.19 22.54
C PHE A 122 3.05 -10.91 21.22
N ALA A 123 3.48 -10.35 20.09
CA ALA A 123 3.38 -11.01 18.78
C ALA A 123 4.22 -12.29 18.72
N ASN A 124 5.41 -12.30 19.33
CA ASN A 124 6.25 -13.49 19.45
C ASN A 124 5.58 -14.57 20.33
N GLU A 125 4.89 -14.21 21.41
CA GLU A 125 4.12 -15.15 22.23
C GLU A 125 2.95 -15.76 21.47
N LEU A 126 2.24 -14.96 20.65
CA LEU A 126 1.21 -15.48 19.76
C LEU A 126 1.80 -16.46 18.73
N SER A 127 2.95 -16.14 18.14
CA SER A 127 3.67 -17.02 17.23
C SER A 127 4.17 -18.30 17.91
N GLN A 128 4.64 -18.20 19.17
CA GLN A 128 5.02 -19.36 19.96
C GLN A 128 3.81 -20.25 20.25
N PHE A 129 2.68 -19.66 20.65
CA PHE A 129 1.45 -20.39 20.86
C PHE A 129 1.01 -21.12 19.58
N ARG A 130 1.10 -20.47 18.42
CA ARG A 130 0.87 -21.09 17.12
C ARG A 130 1.78 -22.32 16.91
N ARG A 131 3.07 -22.22 17.20
CA ARG A 131 4.03 -23.33 17.09
C ARG A 131 3.68 -24.50 18.01
N ASP A 132 3.28 -24.21 19.24
CA ASP A 132 2.92 -25.23 20.24
C ASP A 132 1.61 -25.96 19.90
N VAL A 133 0.79 -25.36 19.04
CA VAL A 133 -0.42 -25.96 18.47
C VAL A 133 -0.08 -26.79 17.22
N PHE A 134 0.80 -26.32 16.33
CA PHE A 134 1.12 -27.00 15.07
C PHE A 134 2.52 -27.62 15.07
N SER A 135 2.61 -28.94 15.19
CA SER A 135 3.88 -29.70 15.13
C SER A 135 4.45 -29.90 13.71
N THR A 136 4.31 -28.93 12.80
CA THR A 136 4.75 -29.05 11.39
C THR A 136 5.95 -28.14 11.10
N ASN A 137 6.72 -28.45 10.04
CA ASN A 137 8.00 -27.82 9.69
C ASN A 137 8.03 -26.29 9.92
N HIS A 138 8.87 -25.89 10.87
CA HIS A 138 9.13 -24.50 11.28
C HIS A 138 10.15 -23.77 10.39
N GLU A 139 10.37 -24.23 9.16
CA GLU A 139 11.46 -23.76 8.29
C GLU A 139 11.39 -22.25 7.98
N TRP A 140 10.19 -21.67 8.08
CA TRP A 140 9.92 -20.25 7.84
C TRP A 140 9.35 -19.53 9.07
N ASP A 141 9.37 -20.18 10.23
CA ASP A 141 9.05 -19.49 11.48
C ASP A 141 10.30 -18.74 11.95
N TYR A 142 10.12 -17.50 12.37
CA TYR A 142 11.16 -16.66 12.95
C TYR A 142 10.63 -16.00 14.22
N ILE A 143 11.56 -15.46 15.01
CA ILE A 143 11.26 -14.67 16.20
C ILE A 143 11.74 -13.26 15.89
N GLU A 144 10.86 -12.28 16.08
CA GLU A 144 11.22 -10.89 15.86
C GLU A 144 12.05 -10.35 17.03
N VAL A 145 13.10 -9.59 16.71
CA VAL A 145 14.00 -8.96 17.68
C VAL A 145 13.68 -7.47 17.73
N PRO A 146 13.06 -6.96 18.81
CA PRO A 146 12.69 -5.56 18.92
C PRO A 146 13.94 -4.66 18.97
N GLN A 147 13.91 -3.58 18.20
CA GLN A 147 14.96 -2.54 18.17
C GLN A 147 14.52 -1.23 18.83
N ARG A 148 13.21 -1.06 19.03
CA ARG A 148 12.63 0.05 19.80
C ARG A 148 12.40 -0.41 21.24
N GLY A 149 12.72 0.43 22.21
CA GLY A 149 12.46 0.13 23.61
C GLY A 149 10.96 0.05 23.94
N SER A 150 10.66 -0.49 25.12
CA SER A 150 9.31 -0.58 25.66
C SER A 150 8.60 0.78 25.74
N THR A 151 7.32 0.76 25.35
CA THR A 151 6.35 1.83 25.56
C THR A 151 5.37 1.37 26.64
N LYS A 152 4.05 1.41 26.39
CA LYS A 152 3.06 0.81 27.29
C LYS A 152 2.93 -0.69 27.05
N PRO A 153 2.67 -1.50 28.10
CA PRO A 153 2.28 -2.89 27.92
C PRO A 153 0.96 -2.99 27.14
N PRO A 154 0.78 -4.04 26.32
CA PRO A 154 -0.52 -4.35 25.75
C PRO A 154 -1.57 -4.55 26.85
N TYR A 155 -2.80 -4.10 26.62
CA TYR A 155 -3.88 -4.23 27.59
C TYR A 155 -5.13 -4.93 27.03
N LEU A 156 -5.80 -5.70 27.88
CA LEU A 156 -7.14 -6.22 27.69
C LEU A 156 -8.13 -5.35 28.46
N PHE A 157 -8.95 -4.60 27.74
CA PHE A 157 -9.93 -3.68 28.31
C PHE A 157 -11.26 -4.41 28.58
N LYS A 158 -11.67 -4.42 29.85
CA LYS A 158 -12.91 -5.02 30.36
C LYS A 158 -13.85 -3.98 31.00
N GLY A 159 -13.54 -2.69 30.85
CA GLY A 159 -14.39 -1.60 31.33
C GLY A 159 -15.54 -1.28 30.38
N GLU A 160 -16.21 -0.14 30.62
CA GLU A 160 -17.30 0.35 29.78
C GLU A 160 -16.77 0.80 28.40
N VAL A 161 -17.06 -0.02 27.38
CA VAL A 161 -16.61 0.20 26.00
C VAL A 161 -17.15 1.50 25.41
N ASP A 162 -18.36 1.92 25.79
CA ASP A 162 -18.97 3.19 25.37
C ASP A 162 -18.08 4.39 25.71
N ASN A 163 -17.47 4.39 26.91
CA ASN A 163 -16.58 5.47 27.34
C ASN A 163 -15.30 5.48 26.50
N LEU A 164 -14.72 4.30 26.25
CA LEU A 164 -13.53 4.17 25.39
C LEU A 164 -13.81 4.71 23.98
N PHE A 165 -14.88 4.23 23.35
CA PHE A 165 -15.22 4.57 21.96
C PHE A 165 -15.63 6.03 21.77
N LYS A 166 -16.32 6.61 22.76
CA LYS A 166 -16.64 8.04 22.77
C LYS A 166 -15.38 8.92 22.78
N HIS A 167 -14.29 8.48 23.42
CA HIS A 167 -13.06 9.25 23.50
C HIS A 167 -12.16 9.09 22.28
N ILE A 168 -12.19 7.97 21.56
CA ILE A 168 -11.25 7.74 20.44
C ILE A 168 -11.75 8.22 19.07
N LYS A 169 -13.05 8.52 18.93
CA LYS A 169 -13.70 8.78 17.63
C LYS A 169 -13.06 9.88 16.78
N ASP A 170 -12.40 10.84 17.40
CA ASP A 170 -11.73 11.97 16.76
C ASP A 170 -10.20 11.92 16.88
N LYS A 171 -9.62 10.84 17.43
CA LYS A 171 -8.18 10.69 17.62
C LYS A 171 -7.51 10.06 16.40
N ASP A 172 -6.77 10.84 15.61
CA ASP A 172 -6.14 10.41 14.35
C ASP A 172 -5.13 9.26 14.56
N TYR A 173 -4.50 9.24 15.73
CA TYR A 173 -3.46 8.30 16.09
C TYR A 173 -3.97 6.95 16.63
N VAL A 174 -5.30 6.75 16.63
CA VAL A 174 -5.97 5.52 17.09
C VAL A 174 -6.73 4.88 15.94
N TYR A 175 -6.55 3.58 15.73
CA TYR A 175 -7.47 2.79 14.89
C TYR A 175 -8.10 1.65 15.69
N VAL A 176 -9.35 1.33 15.34
CA VAL A 176 -10.04 0.14 15.81
C VAL A 176 -10.01 -0.90 14.70
N ILE A 177 -9.46 -2.08 14.95
CA ILE A 177 -9.36 -3.15 13.95
C ILE A 177 -10.34 -4.28 14.30
N VAL A 178 -11.16 -4.66 13.32
CA VAL A 178 -12.09 -5.79 13.39
C VAL A 178 -11.76 -6.84 12.34
N VAL A 179 -12.20 -8.08 12.54
CA VAL A 179 -11.81 -9.19 11.65
C VAL A 179 -12.39 -9.13 10.24
N ASN A 180 -13.61 -8.63 10.06
CA ASN A 180 -14.30 -8.64 8.78
C ASN A 180 -15.41 -7.57 8.71
N GLU A 181 -15.99 -7.40 7.52
CA GLU A 181 -17.05 -6.41 7.27
C GLU A 181 -18.30 -6.63 8.15
N GLN A 182 -18.71 -7.87 8.43
CA GLN A 182 -19.88 -8.11 9.27
C GLN A 182 -19.66 -7.62 10.71
N ASN A 183 -18.45 -7.80 11.25
CA ASN A 183 -18.08 -7.27 12.54
C ASN A 183 -17.98 -5.74 12.53
N LYS A 184 -17.47 -5.16 11.43
CA LYS A 184 -17.43 -3.71 11.21
C LYS A 184 -18.83 -3.09 11.20
N GLU A 185 -19.73 -3.65 10.41
CA GLU A 185 -21.13 -3.20 10.32
C GLU A 185 -21.85 -3.29 11.68
N LYS A 186 -21.67 -4.40 12.41
CA LYS A 186 -22.23 -4.57 13.76
C LYS A 186 -21.71 -3.52 14.72
N LEU A 187 -20.40 -3.26 14.72
CA LEU A 187 -19.78 -2.25 15.57
C LEU A 187 -20.28 -0.85 15.23
N LEU A 188 -20.31 -0.49 13.93
CA LEU A 188 -20.77 0.83 13.48
C LEU A 188 -22.27 1.05 13.65
N THR A 189 -23.08 -0.02 13.70
CA THR A 189 -24.50 0.09 14.08
C THR A 189 -24.66 0.55 15.53
N GLN A 190 -23.78 0.10 16.42
CA GLN A 190 -23.79 0.50 17.83
C GLN A 190 -23.08 1.84 18.06
N PHE A 191 -21.99 2.10 17.33
CA PHE A 191 -21.17 3.31 17.45
C PHE A 191 -20.92 3.96 16.08
N PRO A 192 -21.92 4.65 15.50
CA PRO A 192 -21.79 5.24 14.16
C PRO A 192 -20.65 6.27 14.05
N ASP A 193 -20.40 7.01 15.14
CA ASP A 193 -19.35 8.03 15.22
C ASP A 193 -17.92 7.48 15.02
N LEU A 194 -17.73 6.16 15.14
CA LEU A 194 -16.44 5.50 14.94
C LEU A 194 -16.10 5.22 13.47
N GLU A 195 -16.98 5.53 12.50
CA GLU A 195 -16.79 5.22 11.08
C GLU A 195 -15.39 5.61 10.56
N SER A 196 -14.86 6.74 11.02
CA SER A 196 -13.53 7.26 10.63
C SER A 196 -12.33 6.52 11.24
N ARG A 197 -12.57 5.57 12.15
CA ARG A 197 -11.54 4.88 12.95
C ARG A 197 -11.57 3.37 12.83
N VAL A 198 -12.66 2.79 12.33
CA VAL A 198 -12.80 1.33 12.22
C VAL A 198 -12.32 0.84 10.85
N LEU A 199 -11.38 -0.09 10.88
CA LEU A 199 -10.86 -0.81 9.71
C LEU A 199 -11.03 -2.31 9.92
N THR A 200 -11.26 -3.06 8.85
CA THR A 200 -11.06 -4.51 8.88
C THR A 200 -9.56 -4.84 8.88
N VAL A 201 -9.20 -6.05 9.27
CA VAL A 201 -7.80 -6.53 9.17
C VAL A 201 -7.26 -6.41 7.72
N SER A 202 -8.11 -6.65 6.72
CA SER A 202 -7.75 -6.51 5.30
C SER A 202 -7.48 -5.05 4.93
N GLU A 203 -8.35 -4.14 5.34
CA GLU A 203 -8.21 -2.69 5.11
C GLU A 203 -7.02 -2.07 5.84
N ALA A 204 -6.72 -2.58 7.04
CA ALA A 204 -5.61 -2.13 7.86
C ALA A 204 -4.25 -2.66 7.36
N LYS A 205 -4.22 -3.61 6.41
CA LYS A 205 -2.95 -4.13 5.88
C LYS A 205 -2.16 -3.01 5.21
N GLY A 206 -0.90 -2.84 5.63
CA GLY A 206 -0.05 -1.72 5.21
C GLY A 206 -0.36 -0.37 5.89
N ILE A 207 -1.36 -0.31 6.77
CA ILE A 207 -1.69 0.86 7.58
C ILE A 207 -1.21 0.62 9.01
N GLU A 208 -0.35 1.51 9.50
CA GLU A 208 0.19 1.43 10.84
C GLU A 208 -0.15 2.70 11.60
N ASN A 209 -0.44 2.59 12.89
CA ASN A 209 -0.75 3.75 13.72
C ASN A 209 -0.10 3.65 15.09
N LYS A 210 -0.02 4.79 15.79
CA LYS A 210 0.57 4.85 17.13
C LYS A 210 -0.14 3.87 18.07
N HIS A 211 -1.47 3.91 18.06
CA HIS A 211 -2.32 3.12 18.93
C HIS A 211 -3.31 2.32 18.08
N VAL A 212 -3.37 1.02 18.31
CA VAL A 212 -4.40 0.15 17.72
C VAL A 212 -5.18 -0.54 18.83
N ILE A 213 -6.50 -0.55 18.67
CA ILE A 213 -7.43 -1.29 19.51
C ILE A 213 -8.07 -2.39 18.66
N THR A 214 -7.82 -3.66 19.00
CA THR A 214 -8.52 -4.77 18.33
C THR A 214 -9.87 -5.01 19.00
N TYR A 215 -10.93 -5.15 18.22
CA TYR A 215 -12.28 -5.42 18.73
C TYR A 215 -12.79 -6.77 18.22
N ASN A 216 -13.07 -7.68 19.16
CA ASN A 216 -13.59 -9.02 18.91
C ASN A 216 -12.75 -9.85 17.94
N VAL A 217 -11.42 -9.73 17.97
CA VAL A 217 -10.55 -10.52 17.08
C VAL A 217 -10.52 -12.00 17.46
N PHE A 218 -10.75 -12.30 18.74
CA PHE A 218 -10.94 -13.67 19.22
C PHE A 218 -12.42 -14.07 19.31
N SER A 219 -13.26 -13.20 19.90
CA SER A 219 -14.69 -13.46 20.17
C SER A 219 -15.47 -13.80 18.90
N SER A 220 -15.08 -13.22 17.75
CA SER A 220 -15.72 -13.50 16.46
C SER A 220 -15.57 -14.95 15.99
N TYR A 221 -14.55 -15.65 16.48
CA TYR A 221 -14.22 -17.04 16.13
C TYR A 221 -14.01 -17.89 17.40
N ILE A 222 -14.84 -17.65 18.43
CA ILE A 222 -14.66 -18.26 19.75
C ILE A 222 -14.66 -19.79 19.71
N GLU A 223 -15.49 -20.41 18.86
CA GLU A 223 -15.56 -21.87 18.76
C GLU A 223 -14.30 -22.43 18.10
N GLU A 224 -13.71 -21.72 17.15
CA GLU A 224 -12.45 -22.08 16.50
C GLU A 224 -11.27 -21.95 17.45
N TRP A 225 -11.21 -20.86 18.23
CA TRP A 225 -10.22 -20.69 19.30
C TRP A 225 -10.39 -21.75 20.39
N ARG A 226 -11.62 -22.07 20.79
CA ARG A 226 -11.90 -23.17 21.71
C ARG A 226 -11.37 -24.50 21.17
N ASN A 227 -11.56 -24.78 19.88
CA ASN A 227 -11.03 -25.99 19.24
C ASN A 227 -9.50 -26.02 19.22
N ILE A 228 -8.85 -24.87 18.98
CA ILE A 228 -7.38 -24.71 19.03
C ILE A 228 -6.85 -25.03 20.44
N PHE A 229 -7.45 -24.43 21.49
CA PHE A 229 -7.03 -24.63 22.88
C PHE A 229 -7.29 -26.04 23.39
N LEU A 230 -8.42 -26.65 23.03
CA LEU A 230 -8.78 -28.00 23.50
C LEU A 230 -7.93 -29.12 22.90
N LYS A 231 -7.02 -28.82 21.95
CA LYS A 231 -6.09 -29.77 21.28
C LYS A 231 -6.75 -31.11 20.91
N LYS A 232 -8.04 -31.13 20.56
CA LYS A 232 -8.74 -32.38 20.21
C LYS A 232 -8.36 -32.82 18.79
N ASP A 233 -7.50 -33.83 18.72
CA ASP A 233 -7.37 -34.93 17.74
C ASP A 233 -7.64 -34.69 16.24
N TYR A 234 -6.71 -35.19 15.41
CA TYR A 234 -6.76 -35.47 13.95
C TYR A 234 -7.23 -34.36 12.98
N LYS A 235 -8.31 -33.63 13.29
CA LYS A 235 -8.84 -32.49 12.52
C LYS A 235 -7.87 -31.30 12.46
N LEU A 236 -7.06 -31.08 13.50
CA LEU A 236 -5.98 -30.07 13.49
C LEU A 236 -4.94 -30.32 12.39
N LYS A 237 -4.70 -31.59 12.02
CA LYS A 237 -3.83 -31.95 10.88
C LYS A 237 -4.51 -31.74 9.52
N LEU A 238 -5.84 -31.93 9.42
CA LEU A 238 -6.57 -31.69 8.18
C LEU A 238 -6.82 -30.20 7.91
N ASN A 239 -6.95 -29.39 8.96
CA ASN A 239 -7.35 -27.98 8.88
C ASN A 239 -6.22 -27.00 9.29
N THR A 240 -4.96 -27.43 9.19
CA THR A 240 -3.80 -26.60 9.61
C THR A 240 -3.81 -25.22 8.94
N GLU A 241 -4.11 -25.12 7.65
CA GLU A 241 -4.18 -23.84 6.95
C GLU A 241 -5.33 -22.94 7.43
N LEU A 242 -6.49 -23.53 7.75
CA LEU A 242 -7.63 -22.78 8.30
C LEU A 242 -7.30 -22.21 9.68
N TYR A 243 -6.63 -22.97 10.54
CA TYR A 243 -6.28 -22.46 11.86
C TYR A 243 -5.13 -21.44 11.81
N ARG A 244 -4.17 -21.61 10.89
CA ARG A 244 -3.16 -20.58 10.60
C ARG A 244 -3.81 -19.25 10.20
N TYR A 245 -4.88 -19.30 9.42
CA TYR A 245 -5.63 -18.09 9.06
C TYR A 245 -6.11 -17.31 10.30
N TYR A 246 -6.68 -17.95 11.33
CA TYR A 246 -7.11 -17.24 12.54
C TYR A 246 -5.94 -16.60 13.31
N PHE A 247 -4.79 -17.30 13.42
CA PHE A 247 -3.58 -16.71 13.99
C PHE A 247 -3.08 -15.52 13.17
N ASN A 248 -3.07 -15.63 11.85
CA ASN A 248 -2.63 -14.56 10.95
C ASN A 248 -3.55 -13.33 11.04
N MET A 249 -4.86 -13.52 11.21
CA MET A 249 -5.80 -12.41 11.40
C MET A 249 -5.46 -11.60 12.66
N VAL A 250 -5.22 -12.30 13.78
CA VAL A 250 -4.80 -11.64 15.03
C VAL A 250 -3.42 -11.00 14.85
N TYR A 251 -2.46 -11.72 14.25
CA TYR A 251 -1.11 -11.23 14.00
C TYR A 251 -1.10 -9.93 13.20
N VAL A 252 -1.77 -9.90 12.05
CA VAL A 252 -1.85 -8.70 11.22
C VAL A 252 -2.47 -7.55 12.00
N ALA A 253 -3.55 -7.79 12.75
CA ALA A 253 -4.23 -6.77 13.53
C ALA A 253 -3.31 -6.14 14.59
N ILE A 254 -2.62 -6.97 15.39
CA ILE A 254 -1.78 -6.49 16.50
C ILE A 254 -0.53 -5.79 16.00
N THR A 255 0.08 -6.24 14.89
CA THR A 255 1.31 -5.64 14.35
C THR A 255 1.06 -4.31 13.62
N ARG A 256 -0.20 -3.85 13.51
CA ARG A 256 -0.49 -2.48 13.07
C ARG A 256 -0.20 -1.45 14.16
N ALA A 257 -0.09 -1.87 15.43
CA ALA A 257 0.27 -1.03 16.56
C ALA A 257 1.76 -0.70 16.56
N ARG A 258 2.11 0.58 16.69
CA ARG A 258 3.49 1.02 16.87
C ARG A 258 3.89 1.17 18.32
N ASP A 259 3.03 1.76 19.15
CA ASP A 259 3.37 2.13 20.53
C ASP A 259 2.41 1.55 21.56
N VAL A 260 1.11 1.46 21.24
CA VAL A 260 0.10 0.99 22.20
C VAL A 260 -0.85 0.01 21.52
N LEU A 261 -1.02 -1.15 22.16
CA LEU A 261 -1.96 -2.19 21.73
C LEU A 261 -3.04 -2.38 22.80
N GLY A 262 -4.28 -2.10 22.44
CA GLY A 262 -5.45 -2.42 23.24
C GLY A 262 -6.24 -3.57 22.62
N MET A 263 -6.90 -4.36 23.46
CA MET A 263 -7.80 -5.42 23.02
C MET A 263 -9.13 -5.33 23.78
N VAL A 264 -10.23 -5.42 23.05
CA VAL A 264 -11.60 -5.44 23.58
C VAL A 264 -12.27 -6.69 23.03
N GLU A 265 -12.81 -7.52 23.93
CA GLU A 265 -13.39 -8.82 23.59
C GLU A 265 -14.69 -9.00 24.38
N ASP A 266 -15.81 -9.20 23.67
CA ASP A 266 -17.14 -9.37 24.28
C ASP A 266 -17.28 -10.73 24.97
N ASN A 267 -16.65 -11.78 24.43
CA ASN A 267 -16.76 -13.14 24.94
C ASN A 267 -15.50 -13.97 24.66
N LEU A 268 -14.80 -14.36 25.71
CA LEU A 268 -13.60 -15.18 25.61
C LEU A 268 -13.82 -16.58 26.16
N TYR A 269 -13.20 -17.56 25.50
CA TYR A 269 -13.06 -18.89 26.08
C TYR A 269 -12.09 -18.82 27.28
N HIS A 270 -12.42 -19.48 28.39
CA HIS A 270 -11.69 -19.36 29.66
C HIS A 270 -10.17 -19.54 29.54
N ASP A 271 -9.69 -20.54 28.79
CA ASP A 271 -8.23 -20.77 28.69
C ASP A 271 -7.54 -19.71 27.82
N LEU A 272 -8.27 -19.14 26.84
CA LEU A 272 -7.79 -18.01 26.06
C LEU A 272 -7.75 -16.74 26.91
N GLU A 273 -8.79 -16.48 27.69
CA GLU A 273 -8.82 -15.35 28.62
C GLU A 273 -7.66 -15.42 29.63
N ARG A 274 -7.39 -16.62 30.16
CA ARG A 274 -6.24 -16.86 31.02
C ARG A 274 -4.93 -16.58 30.29
N TRP A 275 -4.75 -17.10 29.08
CA TRP A 275 -3.54 -16.85 28.29
C TRP A 275 -3.34 -15.35 28.02
N LEU A 276 -4.40 -14.61 27.64
CA LEU A 276 -4.32 -13.16 27.45
C LEU A 276 -3.95 -12.44 28.74
N SER A 277 -4.50 -12.86 29.88
CA SER A 277 -4.21 -12.27 31.20
C SER A 277 -2.78 -12.51 31.68
N GLU A 278 -2.10 -13.53 31.16
CA GLU A 278 -0.68 -13.81 31.45
C GLU A 278 0.26 -12.91 30.62
N HIS A 279 -0.21 -12.34 29.51
CA HIS A 279 0.61 -11.57 28.56
C HIS A 279 0.17 -10.11 28.35
N MET A 280 -0.96 -9.70 28.92
CA MET A 280 -1.53 -8.36 28.80
C MET A 280 -2.00 -7.81 30.15
N GLU A 281 -1.95 -6.50 30.33
CA GLU A 281 -2.53 -5.84 31.50
C GLU A 281 -4.06 -5.80 31.42
N ILE A 282 -4.75 -6.16 32.51
CA ILE A 282 -6.21 -6.07 32.55
C ILE A 282 -6.61 -4.68 33.03
N MET A 283 -7.38 -3.96 32.20
CA MET A 283 -7.92 -2.65 32.54
C MET A 283 -9.45 -2.74 32.67
N THR A 284 -9.95 -2.59 33.90
CA THR A 284 -11.39 -2.71 34.21
C THR A 284 -12.14 -1.38 34.20
N GLU A 285 -11.41 -0.26 34.18
CA GLU A 285 -11.98 1.09 34.21
C GLU A 285 -11.32 1.93 33.11
N PHE A 286 -12.07 2.94 32.64
CA PHE A 286 -11.54 3.89 31.66
C PHE A 286 -10.67 4.94 32.37
N ASP A 287 -9.41 5.03 31.96
CA ASP A 287 -8.46 6.04 32.40
C ASP A 287 -7.70 6.55 31.17
N GLU A 288 -7.86 7.83 30.85
CA GLU A 288 -7.31 8.45 29.64
C GLU A 288 -5.78 8.43 29.62
N ASP A 289 -5.14 8.63 30.78
CA ASP A 289 -3.69 8.62 30.89
C ASP A 289 -3.16 7.19 30.86
N ALA A 290 -3.80 6.24 31.56
CA ALA A 290 -3.42 4.83 31.56
C ALA A 290 -3.54 4.21 30.17
N LEU A 291 -4.54 4.63 29.37
CA LEU A 291 -4.76 4.15 28.02
C LEU A 291 -3.95 4.91 26.94
N ASP A 292 -3.14 5.92 27.29
CA ASP A 292 -2.39 6.77 26.34
C ASP A 292 -3.28 7.57 25.37
N LEU A 293 -4.44 8.00 25.86
CA LEU A 293 -5.46 8.69 25.08
C LEU A 293 -5.51 10.20 25.34
N ALA A 294 -4.69 10.76 26.22
CA ALA A 294 -4.73 12.19 26.59
C ALA A 294 -4.46 13.15 25.43
N LYS A 295 -3.71 12.72 24.40
CA LYS A 295 -3.38 13.56 23.24
C LYS A 295 -4.64 13.86 22.42
N GLN A 296 -4.82 15.12 22.05
CA GLN A 296 -5.84 15.58 21.12
C GLN A 296 -5.29 15.72 19.69
N SER A 297 -6.15 15.53 18.69
CA SER A 297 -5.77 15.59 17.28
C SER A 297 -6.08 16.97 16.70
N SER A 298 -5.15 17.55 15.94
CA SER A 298 -5.41 18.80 15.24
C SER A 298 -6.13 18.54 13.91
N SER A 299 -6.75 19.57 13.33
CA SER A 299 -7.30 19.48 11.97
C SER A 299 -6.25 19.13 10.91
N SER A 300 -4.98 19.49 11.14
CA SER A 300 -3.88 19.09 10.25
C SER A 300 -3.54 17.61 10.38
N ASP A 301 -3.60 17.05 11.58
CA ASP A 301 -3.37 15.61 11.81
C ASP A 301 -4.49 14.79 11.17
N LEU A 302 -5.74 15.21 11.34
CA LEU A 302 -6.91 14.62 10.68
C LEU A 302 -6.80 14.67 9.16
N LEU A 303 -6.33 15.79 8.59
CA LEU A 303 -6.13 15.93 7.15
C LEU A 303 -5.07 14.94 6.64
N LYS A 304 -3.93 14.80 7.33
CA LYS A 304 -2.89 13.82 6.98
C LYS A 304 -3.44 12.40 7.04
N SER A 305 -4.19 12.07 8.11
CA SER A 305 -4.83 10.77 8.24
C SER A 305 -5.83 10.50 7.12
N ALA A 306 -6.64 11.49 6.72
CA ALA A 306 -7.61 11.32 5.64
C ALA A 306 -6.93 11.07 4.29
N VAL A 307 -5.85 11.80 3.99
CA VAL A 307 -5.05 11.59 2.77
C VAL A 307 -4.36 10.22 2.77
N GLN A 308 -3.86 9.76 3.93
CA GLN A 308 -3.29 8.42 4.08
C GLN A 308 -4.34 7.33 3.78
N LEU A 309 -5.53 7.45 4.37
CA LEU A 309 -6.64 6.52 4.14
C LEU A 309 -7.07 6.52 2.67
N GLU A 310 -7.16 7.69 2.05
CA GLU A 310 -7.47 7.80 0.62
C GLU A 310 -6.40 7.12 -0.26
N THR A 311 -5.12 7.31 0.06
CA THR A 311 -4.00 6.70 -0.66
C THR A 311 -4.02 5.17 -0.57
N ASN A 312 -4.52 4.65 0.54
CA ASN A 312 -4.74 3.23 0.77
C ASN A 312 -6.12 2.74 0.31
N GLU A 313 -6.83 3.54 -0.51
CA GLU A 313 -8.17 3.24 -1.05
C GLU A 313 -9.28 2.98 -0.01
N ASN A 314 -9.08 3.40 1.24
CA ASN A 314 -10.09 3.32 2.31
C ASN A 314 -11.01 4.56 2.26
N PHE A 315 -11.77 4.68 1.16
CA PHE A 315 -12.51 5.90 0.83
C PHE A 315 -13.59 6.25 1.85
N ALA A 316 -14.34 5.29 2.38
CA ALA A 316 -15.36 5.55 3.39
C ALA A 316 -14.77 6.18 4.66
N GLN A 317 -13.67 5.62 5.18
CA GLN A 317 -12.97 6.11 6.37
C GLN A 317 -12.29 7.46 6.08
N ALA A 318 -11.74 7.64 4.88
CA ALA A 318 -11.18 8.92 4.45
C ALA A 318 -12.26 10.01 4.44
N ILE A 319 -13.42 9.75 3.84
CA ILE A 319 -14.58 10.67 3.82
C ILE A 319 -15.03 11.00 5.24
N ALA A 320 -15.21 9.99 6.09
CA ALA A 320 -15.60 10.18 7.47
C ALA A 320 -14.57 11.04 8.24
N THR A 321 -13.27 10.83 7.99
CA THR A 321 -12.20 11.64 8.61
C THR A 321 -12.19 13.07 8.08
N TYR A 322 -12.37 13.29 6.78
CA TYR A 322 -12.48 14.63 6.19
C TYR A 322 -13.65 15.42 6.79
N ARG A 323 -14.78 14.76 7.09
CA ARG A 323 -15.96 15.39 7.72
C ARG A 323 -15.69 15.90 9.14
N LEU A 324 -14.67 15.38 9.83
CA LEU A 324 -14.27 15.86 11.16
C LEU A 324 -13.51 17.19 11.12
N ILE A 325 -13.04 17.64 9.95
CA ILE A 325 -12.23 18.84 9.80
C ILE A 325 -13.12 20.09 9.82
N GLN A 326 -13.15 20.77 10.97
CA GLN A 326 -13.96 21.99 11.17
C GLN A 326 -13.21 23.31 10.86
N ASN A 327 -11.92 23.24 10.53
CA ASN A 327 -11.09 24.42 10.30
C ASN A 327 -11.46 25.13 8.97
N THR A 328 -11.66 26.45 9.01
CA THR A 328 -12.09 27.25 7.85
C THR A 328 -11.09 27.32 6.70
N VAL A 329 -9.80 27.14 6.97
CA VAL A 329 -8.74 27.15 5.94
C VAL A 329 -8.63 25.77 5.29
N LEU A 330 -8.68 24.70 6.09
CA LEU A 330 -8.55 23.32 5.60
C LEU A 330 -9.86 22.73 5.06
N SER A 331 -11.01 23.37 5.32
CA SER A 331 -12.32 22.87 4.89
C SER A 331 -12.46 22.77 3.37
N VAL A 332 -11.78 23.65 2.61
CA VAL A 332 -11.78 23.59 1.14
C VAL A 332 -11.08 22.32 0.66
N GLU A 333 -9.91 22.01 1.22
CA GLU A 333 -9.15 20.80 0.90
C GLU A 333 -9.91 19.54 1.34
N ALA A 334 -10.52 19.56 2.52
CA ALA A 334 -11.36 18.46 3.00
C ALA A 334 -12.57 18.21 2.09
N SER A 335 -13.23 19.29 1.64
CA SER A 335 -14.37 19.18 0.72
C SER A 335 -13.97 18.59 -0.63
N ARG A 336 -12.80 18.99 -1.15
CA ARG A 336 -12.21 18.38 -2.35
C ARG A 336 -11.89 16.90 -2.14
N GLY A 337 -11.28 16.55 -1.00
CA GLY A 337 -11.00 15.17 -0.61
C GLY A 337 -12.25 14.31 -0.57
N ILE A 338 -13.35 14.80 0.01
CA ILE A 338 -14.64 14.11 0.04
C ILE A 338 -15.17 13.88 -1.38
N ALA A 339 -15.20 14.93 -2.22
CA ALA A 339 -15.67 14.80 -3.60
C ALA A 339 -14.84 13.76 -4.37
N ARG A 340 -13.52 13.83 -4.25
CA ARG A 340 -12.58 12.90 -4.88
C ARG A 340 -12.80 11.46 -4.41
N CYS A 341 -12.92 11.22 -3.11
CA CYS A 341 -13.17 9.89 -2.55
C CYS A 341 -14.49 9.30 -3.05
N ASN A 342 -15.58 10.09 -3.06
CA ASN A 342 -16.88 9.63 -3.57
C ASN A 342 -16.79 9.17 -5.04
N ILE A 343 -16.04 9.92 -5.88
CA ILE A 343 -15.85 9.56 -7.30
C ILE A 343 -15.08 8.23 -7.41
N LYS A 344 -14.02 8.06 -6.62
CA LYS A 344 -13.18 6.85 -6.65
C LYS A 344 -13.91 5.62 -6.10
N GLU A 345 -14.69 5.79 -5.03
CA GLU A 345 -15.55 4.73 -4.46
C GLU A 345 -16.61 4.27 -5.47
N GLU A 346 -17.30 5.21 -6.12
CA GLU A 346 -18.27 4.91 -7.17
C GLU A 346 -17.60 4.18 -8.37
N CYS A 347 -16.37 4.57 -8.72
CA CYS A 347 -15.59 3.88 -9.74
C CYS A 347 -15.21 2.45 -9.30
N GLN A 348 -14.84 2.22 -8.05
CA GLN A 348 -14.56 0.87 -7.55
C GLN A 348 -15.80 -0.04 -7.66
N ARG A 349 -17.00 0.51 -7.47
CA ARG A 349 -18.27 -0.23 -7.58
C ARG A 349 -18.67 -0.50 -9.03
N THR A 350 -18.59 0.50 -9.91
CA THR A 350 -19.08 0.42 -11.30
C THR A 350 -18.06 -0.13 -12.28
N LYS A 351 -16.76 0.02 -11.96
CA LYS A 351 -15.62 -0.20 -12.87
C LYS A 351 -15.68 0.65 -14.15
N ASP A 352 -16.42 1.76 -14.13
CA ASP A 352 -16.46 2.71 -15.25
C ASP A 352 -15.30 3.72 -15.12
N TYR A 353 -14.15 3.33 -15.65
CA TYR A 353 -12.93 4.14 -15.59
C TYR A 353 -13.02 5.41 -16.45
N LEU A 354 -13.83 5.39 -17.51
CA LEU A 354 -14.01 6.52 -18.41
C LEU A 354 -14.76 7.66 -17.69
N VAL A 355 -15.91 7.32 -17.09
CA VAL A 355 -16.72 8.29 -16.34
C VAL A 355 -15.94 8.79 -15.13
N CYS A 356 -15.25 7.90 -14.40
CA CYS A 356 -14.42 8.29 -13.26
C CYS A 356 -13.34 9.31 -13.65
N GLY A 357 -12.50 8.99 -14.64
CA GLY A 357 -11.42 9.85 -15.08
C GLY A 357 -11.90 11.23 -15.53
N ARG A 358 -12.97 11.28 -16.33
CA ARG A 358 -13.57 12.56 -16.77
C ARG A 358 -14.19 13.36 -15.63
N THR A 359 -14.81 12.70 -14.66
CA THR A 359 -15.42 13.34 -13.50
C THR A 359 -14.34 13.95 -12.60
N LEU A 360 -13.23 13.25 -12.37
CA LEU A 360 -12.07 13.77 -11.65
C LEU A 360 -11.47 15.00 -12.35
N VAL A 361 -11.34 15.00 -13.68
CA VAL A 361 -10.90 16.18 -14.44
C VAL A 361 -11.85 17.37 -14.26
N THR A 362 -13.16 17.13 -14.27
CA THR A 362 -14.17 18.17 -14.05
C THR A 362 -14.07 18.80 -12.65
N HIS A 363 -13.62 18.02 -11.66
CA HIS A 363 -13.38 18.48 -10.28
C HIS A 363 -11.95 19.00 -10.04
N GLU A 364 -11.17 19.26 -11.09
CA GLU A 364 -9.79 19.75 -11.00
C GLU A 364 -8.82 18.78 -10.26
N GLU A 365 -9.19 17.50 -10.16
CA GLU A 365 -8.38 16.43 -9.57
C GLU A 365 -7.53 15.75 -10.66
N HIS A 366 -6.77 16.55 -11.40
CA HIS A 366 -6.11 16.14 -12.64
C HIS A 366 -5.09 15.01 -12.46
N GLU A 367 -4.25 15.08 -11.42
CA GLU A 367 -3.26 14.05 -11.13
C GLU A 367 -3.94 12.71 -10.83
N HIS A 368 -5.01 12.73 -10.02
CA HIS A 368 -5.77 11.53 -9.68
C HIS A 368 -6.57 10.96 -10.85
N ALA A 369 -6.90 11.75 -11.88
CA ALA A 369 -7.62 11.29 -13.07
C ALA A 369 -6.79 10.41 -13.99
N ILE A 370 -5.46 10.61 -14.04
CA ILE A 370 -4.53 9.95 -14.96
C ILE A 370 -4.66 8.42 -15.00
N PRO A 371 -4.59 7.68 -13.87
CA PRO A 371 -4.67 6.22 -13.91
C PRO A 371 -6.00 5.70 -14.49
N TYR A 372 -7.11 6.38 -14.20
CA TYR A 372 -8.44 6.01 -14.70
C TYR A 372 -8.56 6.28 -16.21
N LEU A 373 -8.05 7.42 -16.68
CA LEU A 373 -8.08 7.78 -18.10
C LEU A 373 -7.21 6.85 -18.96
N LYS A 374 -6.02 6.46 -18.44
CA LYS A 374 -5.16 5.46 -19.10
C LYS A 374 -5.87 4.11 -19.20
N ARG A 375 -6.51 3.66 -18.12
CA ARG A 375 -7.26 2.40 -18.11
C ARG A 375 -8.48 2.43 -19.03
N ALA A 376 -9.07 3.60 -19.26
CA ALA A 376 -10.16 3.82 -20.19
C ALA A 376 -9.71 4.05 -21.64
N ASN A 377 -8.39 4.17 -21.91
CA ASN A 377 -7.82 4.59 -23.19
C ASN A 377 -8.39 5.95 -23.70
N ASP A 378 -8.67 6.89 -22.79
CA ASP A 378 -9.16 8.23 -23.14
C ASP A 378 -8.02 9.25 -23.23
N GLU A 379 -7.27 9.17 -24.33
CA GLU A 379 -6.08 9.99 -24.61
C GLU A 379 -6.40 11.50 -24.65
N LEU A 380 -7.61 11.88 -25.09
CA LEU A 380 -8.04 13.27 -25.19
C LEU A 380 -8.14 13.91 -23.81
N PHE A 381 -8.86 13.27 -22.88
CA PHE A 381 -8.96 13.75 -21.51
C PHE A 381 -7.69 13.52 -20.70
N LEU A 382 -6.89 12.50 -21.04
CA LEU A 382 -5.57 12.28 -20.45
C LEU A 382 -4.65 13.47 -20.73
N LEU A 383 -4.56 13.91 -21.99
CA LEU A 383 -3.78 15.11 -22.34
C LEU A 383 -4.30 16.36 -21.61
N LYS A 384 -5.63 16.53 -21.54
CA LYS A 384 -6.24 17.62 -20.78
C LYS A 384 -5.81 17.60 -19.31
N ALA A 385 -5.90 16.44 -18.65
CA ALA A 385 -5.48 16.27 -17.25
C ALA A 385 -4.00 16.63 -17.08
N ILE A 386 -3.11 16.06 -17.92
CA ILE A 386 -1.66 16.28 -17.84
C ILE A 386 -1.31 17.77 -17.95
N LEU A 387 -1.88 18.47 -18.93
CA LEU A 387 -1.58 19.89 -19.15
C LEU A 387 -2.25 20.82 -18.15
N SER A 388 -3.24 20.33 -17.40
CA SER A 388 -3.97 21.12 -16.39
C SER A 388 -3.30 21.07 -15.01
N MET A 389 -2.41 20.10 -14.76
CA MET A 389 -1.62 20.00 -13.53
C MET A 389 -0.73 21.23 -13.25
N ASP A 390 -0.37 21.40 -11.98
CA ASP A 390 0.59 22.40 -11.51
C ASP A 390 2.00 22.08 -12.05
N GLN A 391 2.52 22.94 -12.93
CA GLN A 391 3.80 22.72 -13.60
C GLN A 391 5.00 22.82 -12.65
N GLU A 392 4.92 23.60 -11.57
CA GLU A 392 6.04 23.76 -10.64
C GLU A 392 6.21 22.51 -9.78
N LYS A 393 5.09 21.90 -9.37
CA LYS A 393 5.08 20.71 -8.52
C LYS A 393 5.27 19.42 -9.30
N ASN A 394 4.67 19.31 -10.48
CA ASN A 394 4.50 18.03 -11.16
C ASN A 394 5.27 17.89 -12.49
N LEU A 395 6.31 18.70 -12.74
CA LEU A 395 7.04 18.71 -14.01
C LEU A 395 7.59 17.32 -14.43
N SER A 396 8.10 16.53 -13.47
CA SER A 396 8.61 15.18 -13.77
C SER A 396 7.49 14.26 -14.25
N LEU A 397 6.38 14.21 -13.51
CA LEU A 397 5.21 13.40 -13.83
C LEU A 397 4.59 13.84 -15.15
N ILE A 398 4.44 15.15 -15.40
CA ILE A 398 3.96 15.70 -16.66
C ILE A 398 4.78 15.17 -17.84
N ASN A 399 6.11 15.24 -17.74
CA ASN A 399 7.00 14.79 -18.81
C ASN A 399 6.94 13.28 -19.05
N GLU A 400 6.76 12.49 -17.99
CA GLU A 400 6.60 11.04 -18.08
C GLU A 400 5.28 10.68 -18.77
N GLU A 401 4.18 11.25 -18.29
CA GLU A 401 2.84 10.96 -18.80
C GLU A 401 2.65 11.44 -20.25
N LEU A 402 3.22 12.60 -20.63
CA LEU A 402 3.23 13.06 -22.02
C LEU A 402 3.94 12.08 -22.97
N ARG A 403 4.98 11.37 -22.50
CA ARG A 403 5.67 10.36 -23.33
C ARG A 403 4.90 9.06 -23.45
N SER A 404 3.96 8.83 -22.53
CA SER A 404 3.13 7.62 -22.53
C SER A 404 1.92 7.73 -23.47
N LEU A 405 1.59 8.94 -23.95
CA LEU A 405 0.53 9.18 -24.91
C LEU A 405 0.78 8.41 -26.22
N VAL A 406 -0.26 7.75 -26.71
CA VAL A 406 -0.19 6.96 -27.96
C VAL A 406 -0.52 7.82 -29.18
N GLY A 407 -1.43 8.79 -29.01
CA GLY A 407 -1.90 9.64 -30.09
C GLY A 407 -1.11 10.94 -30.28
N ASN A 408 -1.46 11.71 -31.32
CA ASN A 408 -0.81 12.98 -31.61
C ASN A 408 -1.39 14.10 -30.72
N PRO A 409 -0.59 14.70 -29.80
CA PRO A 409 -1.10 15.71 -28.88
C PRO A 409 -1.68 16.95 -29.57
N LEU A 410 -1.20 17.31 -30.77
CA LEU A 410 -1.71 18.48 -31.51
C LEU A 410 -3.12 18.25 -32.05
N VAL A 411 -3.47 17.01 -32.42
CA VAL A 411 -4.83 16.67 -32.86
C VAL A 411 -5.79 16.80 -31.68
N PHE A 412 -5.43 16.20 -30.55
CA PHE A 412 -6.21 16.26 -29.30
C PHE A 412 -6.37 17.69 -28.79
N LEU A 413 -5.31 18.51 -28.83
CA LEU A 413 -5.40 19.93 -28.45
C LEU A 413 -6.36 20.73 -29.33
N ASN A 414 -6.37 20.44 -30.63
CA ASN A 414 -7.31 21.07 -31.55
C ASN A 414 -8.76 20.63 -31.27
N GLU A 415 -8.97 19.35 -30.95
CA GLU A 415 -10.28 18.81 -30.56
C GLU A 415 -10.79 19.39 -29.23
N LEU A 416 -9.91 19.57 -28.23
CA LEU A 416 -10.26 20.20 -26.96
C LEU A 416 -10.68 21.67 -27.14
N GLY A 417 -10.11 22.37 -28.12
CA GLY A 417 -10.46 23.75 -28.41
C GLY A 417 -10.12 24.73 -27.28
N GLU A 418 -9.15 24.41 -26.42
CA GLU A 418 -8.75 25.21 -25.26
C GLU A 418 -7.40 25.92 -25.48
N PRO A 419 -7.38 27.23 -25.82
CA PRO A 419 -6.14 27.94 -26.18
C PRO A 419 -5.08 27.93 -25.07
N LYS A 420 -5.51 27.92 -23.80
CA LYS A 420 -4.61 27.86 -22.64
C LYS A 420 -3.79 26.56 -22.62
N LEU A 421 -4.40 25.42 -22.97
CA LEU A 421 -3.70 24.13 -23.00
C LEU A 421 -2.71 24.07 -24.15
N ILE A 422 -3.04 24.65 -25.32
CA ILE A 422 -2.12 24.77 -26.45
C ILE A 422 -0.87 25.55 -26.04
N SER A 423 -1.04 26.70 -25.40
CA SER A 423 0.07 27.51 -24.90
C SER A 423 0.91 26.77 -23.85
N ARG A 424 0.27 26.05 -22.92
CA ARG A 424 0.97 25.24 -21.91
C ARG A 424 1.80 24.12 -22.56
N TYR A 425 1.23 23.40 -23.51
CA TYR A 425 1.93 22.35 -24.26
C TYR A 425 3.11 22.93 -25.04
N ALA A 426 2.93 24.03 -25.76
CA ALA A 426 4.00 24.70 -26.49
C ALA A 426 5.16 25.08 -25.55
N ASN A 427 4.88 25.68 -24.39
CA ASN A 427 5.91 26.04 -23.40
C ASN A 427 6.67 24.81 -22.90
N LEU A 428 5.97 23.71 -22.59
CA LEU A 428 6.60 22.45 -22.14
C LEU A 428 7.51 21.83 -23.21
N MET A 429 7.17 21.97 -24.50
CA MET A 429 7.98 21.46 -25.60
C MET A 429 9.15 22.39 -25.97
N LEU A 430 8.99 23.70 -25.75
CA LEU A 430 10.00 24.72 -26.05
C LEU A 430 11.10 24.79 -24.99
N LEU A 431 10.78 24.69 -23.70
CA LEU A 431 11.75 24.82 -22.59
C LEU A 431 12.94 23.82 -22.68
N PRO A 432 12.74 22.51 -22.94
CA PRO A 432 13.84 21.57 -23.15
C PRO A 432 14.64 21.87 -24.42
N THR A 433 13.98 22.42 -25.44
CA THR A 433 14.57 22.74 -26.74
C THR A 433 15.47 23.95 -26.64
N GLU A 434 15.05 24.99 -25.91
CA GLU A 434 15.82 26.20 -25.65
C GLU A 434 17.06 25.91 -24.79
N MET A 435 16.94 25.08 -23.75
CA MET A 435 18.08 24.61 -22.96
C MET A 435 19.07 23.78 -23.79
N ARG A 436 18.58 22.87 -24.65
CA ARG A 436 19.44 22.09 -25.57
C ARG A 436 20.12 23.00 -26.59
N PHE A 437 19.40 23.97 -27.13
CA PHE A 437 19.93 24.94 -28.10
C PHE A 437 20.99 25.84 -27.47
N ASN A 438 20.76 26.36 -26.26
CA ASN A 438 21.74 27.16 -25.51
C ASN A 438 22.97 26.34 -25.13
N LYS A 439 22.82 25.04 -24.80
CA LYS A 439 23.95 24.14 -24.57
C LYS A 439 24.76 23.90 -25.85
N LEU A 440 24.10 23.73 -26.99
CA LEU A 440 24.74 23.59 -28.30
C LEU A 440 25.47 24.88 -28.72
N LEU A 441 24.85 26.05 -28.52
CA LEU A 441 25.47 27.37 -28.72
C LEU A 441 26.71 27.56 -27.86
N ASN A 442 26.62 27.29 -26.56
CA ASN A 442 27.78 27.38 -25.65
C ASN A 442 28.90 26.43 -26.06
N THR A 443 28.56 25.26 -26.59
CA THR A 443 29.54 24.28 -27.09
C THR A 443 30.18 24.76 -28.40
N SER A 444 29.39 25.33 -29.32
CA SER A 444 29.89 25.88 -30.58
C SER A 444 30.78 27.12 -30.34
N GLU A 445 30.40 28.01 -29.44
CA GLU A 445 31.20 29.18 -29.06
C GLU A 445 32.54 28.78 -28.43
N LYS A 446 32.56 27.73 -27.60
CA LYS A 446 33.80 27.18 -27.06
C LYS A 446 34.70 26.61 -28.17
N LEU A 447 34.11 25.92 -29.15
CA LEU A 447 34.84 25.39 -30.31
C LEU A 447 35.40 26.51 -31.20
N VAL A 448 34.63 27.57 -31.46
CA VAL A 448 35.08 28.75 -32.22
C VAL A 448 36.20 29.50 -31.49
N LYS A 449 36.10 29.68 -30.16
CA LYS A 449 37.17 30.27 -29.35
C LYS A 449 38.44 29.40 -29.35
N SER A 450 38.30 28.07 -29.42
CA SER A 450 39.43 27.15 -29.51
C SER A 450 40.10 27.16 -30.89
N SER A 451 39.32 27.32 -31.98
CA SER A 451 39.86 27.39 -33.34
C SER A 451 40.54 28.73 -33.63
N GLN A 452 40.02 29.84 -33.11
CA GLN A 452 40.68 31.16 -33.18
C GLN A 452 41.98 31.23 -32.36
N LYS A 453 42.12 30.44 -31.28
CA LYS A 453 43.40 30.29 -30.56
C LYS A 453 44.44 29.47 -31.33
N ASN A 454 44.01 28.56 -32.21
CA ASN A 454 44.90 27.68 -32.98
C ASN A 454 45.24 28.21 -34.39
N SER A 455 44.63 29.30 -34.85
CA SER A 455 45.05 30.00 -36.07
C SER A 455 46.32 30.84 -35.82
N LYS A 456 47.45 30.19 -35.56
CA LYS A 456 48.76 30.79 -35.82
C LYS A 456 48.99 30.74 -37.32
N ILE A 457 48.97 31.91 -37.94
CA ILE A 457 49.39 32.16 -39.31
C ILE A 457 50.79 31.56 -39.51
N VAL A 458 50.88 30.44 -40.24
CA VAL A 458 52.15 29.93 -40.75
C VAL A 458 52.43 30.68 -42.05
N ARG A 459 53.23 31.73 -41.98
CA ARG A 459 53.86 32.33 -43.17
C ARG A 459 54.97 31.38 -43.64
N LEU A 460 54.70 30.61 -44.69
CA LEU A 460 55.75 29.93 -45.45
C LEU A 460 56.49 31.00 -46.27
N LYS A 461 57.75 31.26 -45.92
CA LYS A 461 58.73 31.87 -46.83
C LYS A 461 59.26 30.75 -47.72
N ILE A 462 59.24 30.99 -49.04
CA ILE A 462 59.69 30.08 -50.12
C ILE A 462 61.05 29.47 -49.80
#